data_AF-A0A380WDU0-F1
#
_entry.id   AF-A0A380WDU0-F1
#
_cell.length_a   1.000
_cell.length_b   1.000
_cell.length_c   1.000
_cell.angle_alpha   90.00
_cell.angle_beta   90.00
_cell.angle_gamma   90.00
#
_symmetry.space_group_name_H-M   'P 1'
#
loop_
_entity.id
_entity.type
_entity.pdbx_description
1 polymer ?
#
loop_
_entity_poly.entity_id
_entity_poly.type
_entity_poly.pdbx_seq_one_letter_code
_entity_poly.pdbx_strand_id
1 'polypeptide(L)'
;MSEHGFRAEGISAALDLAVGHIADFAITSGGRTLKPLHRAAWIDRQDLPEGLPKGVVRLSGDFLCAPFSRSDVEAAPLHGWPANSAWDLVADQAIPGGHSVSFRLRHKVMGATVDKTLVLRDGHPFLYQEHTFTGGSGAISVAHHPMTEMAAGGRLAFSPKRLAVTPPDVTEPDPLRGAHLLAYPARSDDLTSFPAADGGQTDLTCYSAVRRHEDFVTLVEADHGGMGWTAVARKAEADVVLVLKNPAELPVTMLWISNGGRYYAPWNGRHGVLGIEDGRSAIGHAASLGDNWLKQEGIETAFGLGGRVAFRQIVGAMPLDGGDPPSQVEALPGRLQLTFADGGRREAPFDETFLRIGQPILK
;
A
#
# COMPACT_ATOMS: atom_id res chain seq x y z
N MET A 1 -2.72 12.26 21.05
CA MET A 1 -2.99 11.12 20.15
C MET A 1 -2.58 9.85 20.87
N SER A 2 -3.34 8.76 20.73
CA SER A 2 -2.98 7.44 21.30
C SER A 2 -2.17 6.66 20.27
N GLU A 3 -0.88 6.94 20.18
CA GLU A 3 0.06 6.20 19.33
C GLU A 3 0.85 5.19 20.17
N HIS A 4 1.13 4.01 19.62
CA HIS A 4 2.00 3.00 20.22
C HIS A 4 3.28 2.86 19.40
N GLY A 5 4.40 3.33 19.96
CA GLY A 5 5.71 3.31 19.31
C GLY A 5 6.54 2.09 19.70
N PHE A 6 7.30 1.56 18.75
CA PHE A 6 8.16 0.39 18.93
C PHE A 6 9.38 0.46 17.99
N ARG A 7 10.49 -0.18 18.35
CA ARG A 7 11.78 -0.02 17.65
C ARG A 7 12.62 -1.30 17.65
N ALA A 8 13.55 -1.37 16.70
CA ALA A 8 14.68 -2.29 16.67
C ALA A 8 15.95 -1.49 16.29
N GLU A 9 17.12 -2.13 16.20
CA GLU A 9 18.34 -1.42 15.78
C GLU A 9 18.16 -0.77 14.40
N GLY A 10 18.33 0.55 14.32
CA GLY A 10 18.27 1.31 13.07
C GLY A 10 16.86 1.55 12.51
N ILE A 11 15.78 1.14 13.19
CA ILE A 11 14.42 1.26 12.65
C ILE A 11 13.37 1.45 13.76
N SER A 12 12.37 2.27 13.51
CA SER A 12 11.23 2.47 14.43
C SER A 12 9.93 2.70 13.68
N ALA A 13 8.82 2.27 14.28
CA ALA A 13 7.48 2.52 13.79
C ALA A 13 6.54 2.90 14.94
N ALA A 14 5.44 3.57 14.62
CA ALA A 14 4.36 3.83 15.54
C ALA A 14 3.01 3.50 14.90
N LEU A 15 2.11 2.87 15.66
CA LEU A 15 0.73 2.62 15.24
C LEU A 15 -0.19 3.64 15.90
N ASP A 16 -1.03 4.30 15.11
CA ASP A 16 -2.16 5.07 15.61
C ASP A 16 -3.28 4.15 16.09
N LEU A 17 -3.43 4.01 17.41
CA LEU A 17 -4.42 3.09 17.99
C LEU A 17 -5.86 3.53 17.72
N ALA A 18 -6.12 4.74 17.25
CA ALA A 18 -7.48 5.19 16.96
C ALA A 18 -8.03 4.69 15.61
N VAL A 19 -7.14 4.37 14.66
CA VAL A 19 -7.49 4.01 13.27
C VAL A 19 -6.65 2.88 12.69
N GLY A 20 -5.62 2.38 13.41
CA GLY A 20 -4.76 1.31 12.95
C GLY A 20 -3.77 1.71 11.86
N HIS A 21 -3.52 3.00 11.66
CA HIS A 21 -2.57 3.48 10.66
C HIS A 21 -1.14 3.41 11.21
N ILE A 22 -0.15 3.12 10.36
CA ILE A 22 1.25 3.41 10.68
C ILE A 22 1.39 4.94 10.75
N ALA A 23 1.55 5.50 11.94
CA ALA A 23 1.54 6.93 12.20
C ALA A 23 2.90 7.60 11.92
N ASP A 24 3.97 6.84 12.15
CA ASP A 24 5.36 7.19 11.87
C ASP A 24 6.13 5.91 11.52
N PHE A 25 7.08 6.03 10.60
CA PHE A 25 8.00 4.96 10.22
C PHE A 25 9.33 5.59 9.82
N ALA A 26 10.40 5.20 10.50
CA ALA A 26 11.72 5.80 10.35
C ALA A 26 12.80 4.74 10.28
N ILE A 27 13.72 4.91 9.32
CA ILE A 27 14.87 4.02 9.09
C ILE A 27 16.14 4.86 9.16
N THR A 28 17.11 4.43 9.95
CA THR A 28 18.43 5.06 10.04
C THR A 28 19.41 4.32 9.13
N SER A 29 19.96 5.01 8.14
CA SER A 29 20.92 4.44 7.20
C SER A 29 21.95 5.49 6.79
N GLY A 30 23.24 5.17 6.92
CA GLY A 30 24.33 6.08 6.54
C GLY A 30 24.30 7.44 7.23
N GLY A 31 23.85 7.50 8.49
CA GLY A 31 23.70 8.76 9.25
C GLY A 31 22.48 9.62 8.87
N ARG A 32 21.64 9.16 7.92
CA ARG A 32 20.36 9.78 7.55
C ARG A 32 19.20 9.04 8.20
N THR A 33 18.13 9.77 8.50
CA THR A 33 16.83 9.18 8.87
C THR A 33 15.88 9.31 7.68
N LEU A 34 15.50 8.17 7.11
CA LEU A 34 14.52 8.07 6.04
C LEU A 34 13.12 7.99 6.64
N LYS A 35 12.18 8.73 6.05
CA LYS A 35 10.74 8.64 6.36
C LYS A 35 10.00 8.29 5.07
N PRO A 36 9.82 7.00 4.78
CA PRO A 36 9.32 6.57 3.48
C PRO A 36 7.82 6.73 3.32
N LEU A 37 7.07 6.91 4.40
CA LEU A 37 5.62 6.98 4.36
C LEU A 37 5.07 8.38 4.58
N HIS A 38 3.97 8.67 3.89
CA HIS A 38 3.28 9.95 3.91
C HIS A 38 2.57 10.21 5.24
N ARG A 39 2.46 11.48 5.63
CA ARG A 39 1.57 11.92 6.72
C ARG A 39 0.81 13.15 6.26
N ALA A 40 -0.51 13.13 6.36
CA ALA A 40 -1.31 14.23 5.86
C ALA A 40 -1.12 15.52 6.68
N ALA A 41 -0.98 16.64 5.98
CA ALA A 41 -0.72 17.96 6.58
C ALA A 41 -1.92 18.53 7.37
N TRP A 42 -3.07 17.88 7.34
CA TRP A 42 -4.27 18.30 8.07
C TRP A 42 -4.52 17.52 9.35
N ILE A 43 -3.68 16.54 9.68
CA ILE A 43 -3.77 15.88 10.99
C ILE A 43 -3.65 16.97 12.06
N ASP A 44 -4.50 16.88 13.09
CA ASP A 44 -4.65 17.85 14.19
C ASP A 44 -5.29 19.21 13.84
N ARG A 45 -5.72 19.43 12.58
CA ARG A 45 -6.56 20.58 12.24
C ARG A 45 -7.98 20.42 12.76
N GLN A 46 -8.58 21.53 13.18
CA GLN A 46 -9.94 21.57 13.73
C GLN A 46 -11.00 21.98 12.70
N ASP A 47 -10.59 22.46 11.52
CA ASP A 47 -11.45 23.01 10.47
C ASP A 47 -11.66 22.05 9.29
N LEU A 48 -11.65 20.75 9.57
CA LEU A 48 -11.95 19.72 8.58
C LEU A 48 -13.46 19.66 8.27
N PRO A 49 -13.84 19.34 7.02
CA PRO A 49 -15.24 19.05 6.69
C PRO A 49 -15.86 18.01 7.63
N GLU A 50 -17.12 18.24 7.99
CA GLU A 50 -17.89 17.27 8.77
C GLU A 50 -18.13 15.97 7.97
N GLY A 51 -18.27 14.86 8.68
CA GLY A 51 -18.62 13.56 8.09
C GLY A 51 -17.48 12.82 7.38
N LEU A 52 -16.25 13.34 7.40
CA LEU A 52 -15.09 12.59 6.90
C LEU A 52 -14.89 11.29 7.71
N PRO A 53 -14.55 10.16 7.04
CA PRO A 53 -14.15 8.95 7.73
C PRO A 53 -12.96 9.23 8.67
N LYS A 54 -12.93 8.58 9.83
CA LYS A 54 -11.87 8.77 10.83
C LYS A 54 -10.48 8.52 10.27
N GLY A 55 -10.35 7.52 9.37
CA GLY A 55 -9.10 7.25 8.66
C GLY A 55 -8.63 8.44 7.82
N VAL A 56 -9.54 9.14 7.13
CA VAL A 56 -9.19 10.34 6.33
C VAL A 56 -8.75 11.50 7.22
N VAL A 57 -9.41 11.69 8.37
CA VAL A 57 -9.01 12.71 9.37
C VAL A 57 -7.59 12.45 9.89
N ARG A 58 -7.19 11.18 9.97
CA ARG A 58 -5.90 10.72 10.53
C ARG A 58 -5.02 10.06 9.46
N LEU A 59 -5.12 10.52 8.21
CA LEU A 59 -4.52 9.83 7.06
C LEU A 59 -3.00 9.84 7.13
N SER A 60 -2.40 8.68 7.35
CA SER A 60 -0.96 8.52 7.47
C SER A 60 -0.50 7.11 7.14
N GLY A 61 0.74 7.03 6.69
CA GLY A 61 1.51 5.81 6.58
C GLY A 61 0.90 4.77 5.69
N ASP A 62 0.64 3.63 6.31
CA ASP A 62 0.01 2.45 5.75
C ASP A 62 -1.16 2.03 6.66
N PHE A 63 -2.22 1.50 6.06
CA PHE A 63 -3.39 1.00 6.75
C PHE A 63 -4.02 -0.16 5.97
N LEU A 64 -4.80 -0.99 6.68
CA LEU A 64 -5.53 -2.06 6.05
C LEU A 64 -6.90 -1.57 5.59
N CYS A 65 -7.19 -1.74 4.30
CA CYS A 65 -8.54 -1.67 3.77
C CYS A 65 -9.19 -3.05 3.90
N ALA A 66 -10.24 -3.20 4.72
CA ALA A 66 -11.08 -4.40 4.70
C ALA A 66 -12.52 -4.12 5.15
N PRO A 67 -13.50 -4.16 4.24
CA PRO A 67 -13.32 -4.43 2.82
C PRO A 67 -12.54 -3.30 2.11
N PHE A 68 -11.94 -3.63 0.98
CA PHE A 68 -11.32 -2.63 0.12
C PHE A 68 -12.37 -1.73 -0.55
N SER A 69 -12.08 -0.41 -0.60
CA SER A 69 -12.96 0.62 -1.18
C SER A 69 -14.32 0.70 -0.47
N ARG A 70 -15.44 0.67 -1.21
CA ARG A 70 -16.80 0.75 -0.66
C ARG A 70 -17.18 -0.51 0.12
N SER A 71 -17.78 -0.33 1.29
CA SER A 71 -18.34 -1.40 2.14
C SER A 71 -19.86 -1.52 1.96
N ASP A 72 -20.28 -2.25 0.92
CA ASP A 72 -21.67 -2.39 0.48
C ASP A 72 -22.29 -3.79 0.69
N VAL A 73 -21.61 -4.65 1.47
CA VAL A 73 -22.16 -5.93 1.98
C VAL A 73 -22.43 -5.85 3.48
N GLU A 74 -21.47 -5.34 4.25
CA GLU A 74 -21.64 -4.92 5.65
C GLU A 74 -21.36 -3.42 5.71
N ALA A 75 -22.28 -2.65 6.31
CA ALA A 75 -22.12 -1.19 6.37
C ALA A 75 -20.90 -0.81 7.23
N ALA A 76 -19.95 -0.13 6.62
CA ALA A 76 -18.78 0.44 7.28
C ALA A 76 -18.31 1.69 6.51
N PRO A 77 -17.44 2.53 7.11
CA PRO A 77 -16.81 3.64 6.39
C PRO A 77 -16.01 3.16 5.17
N LEU A 78 -15.64 4.09 4.29
CA LEU A 78 -14.74 3.80 3.18
C LEU A 78 -13.44 3.13 3.69
N HIS A 79 -13.02 2.04 3.04
CA HIS A 79 -11.92 1.15 3.44
C HIS A 79 -12.18 0.34 4.73
N GLY A 80 -13.42 0.30 5.20
CA GLY A 80 -13.87 -0.57 6.27
C GLY A 80 -13.41 -0.17 7.67
N TRP A 81 -13.78 -1.00 8.65
CA TRP A 81 -13.45 -0.75 10.05
C TRP A 81 -11.94 -0.78 10.39
N PRO A 82 -11.08 -1.62 9.78
CA PRO A 82 -9.66 -1.66 10.13
C PRO A 82 -8.93 -0.32 9.97
N ALA A 83 -9.33 0.52 9.00
CA ALA A 83 -8.80 1.86 8.76
C ALA A 83 -9.53 2.99 9.51
N ASN A 84 -10.60 2.68 10.24
CA ASN A 84 -11.52 3.70 10.78
C ASN A 84 -11.91 3.48 12.25
N SER A 85 -11.38 2.45 12.90
CA SER A 85 -11.72 2.08 14.26
C SER A 85 -10.49 1.80 15.11
N ALA A 86 -10.70 1.83 16.42
CA ALA A 86 -9.63 1.68 17.39
C ALA A 86 -9.12 0.24 17.48
N TRP A 87 -7.83 0.14 17.81
CA TRP A 87 -7.08 -1.09 18.00
C TRP A 87 -6.56 -1.18 19.42
N ASP A 88 -6.65 -2.36 20.01
CA ASP A 88 -6.09 -2.65 21.33
C ASP A 88 -4.74 -3.34 21.18
N LEU A 89 -3.75 -2.91 21.96
CA LEU A 89 -2.48 -3.62 22.10
C LEU A 89 -2.73 -5.00 22.74
N VAL A 90 -2.28 -6.06 22.08
CA VAL A 90 -2.40 -7.44 22.57
C VAL A 90 -1.08 -7.92 23.15
N ALA A 91 0.04 -7.65 22.46
CA ALA A 91 1.36 -7.99 22.95
C ALA A 91 2.40 -6.99 22.43
N ASP A 92 3.43 -6.76 23.24
CA ASP A 92 4.61 -5.94 22.92
C ASP A 92 5.83 -6.69 23.47
N GLN A 93 6.66 -7.22 22.59
CA GLN A 93 7.65 -8.24 22.94
C GLN A 93 8.96 -8.06 22.17
N ALA A 94 10.06 -7.99 22.93
CA ALA A 94 11.39 -8.28 22.42
C ALA A 94 11.43 -9.73 21.91
N ILE A 95 11.91 -9.90 20.69
CA ILE A 95 12.16 -11.21 20.08
C ILE A 95 13.66 -11.32 19.76
N PRO A 96 14.21 -12.54 19.56
CA PRO A 96 15.58 -12.68 19.10
C PRO A 96 15.81 -11.88 17.80
N GLY A 97 16.72 -10.92 17.85
CA GLY A 97 17.08 -10.05 16.72
C GLY A 97 15.99 -9.05 16.31
N GLY A 98 15.15 -8.59 17.24
CA GLY A 98 14.23 -7.50 16.95
C GLY A 98 13.07 -7.34 17.93
N HIS A 99 11.95 -6.84 17.41
CA HIS A 99 10.78 -6.46 18.19
C HIS A 99 9.49 -6.81 17.47
N SER A 100 8.52 -7.38 18.19
CA SER A 100 7.21 -7.77 17.66
C SER A 100 6.10 -7.21 18.53
N VAL A 101 5.14 -6.56 17.88
CA VAL A 101 3.93 -6.01 18.51
C VAL A 101 2.71 -6.52 17.77
N SER A 102 1.67 -6.88 18.52
CA SER A 102 0.39 -7.29 17.97
C SER A 102 -0.77 -6.49 18.53
N PHE A 103 -1.75 -6.25 17.67
CA PHE A 103 -2.91 -5.43 17.95
C PHE A 103 -4.17 -6.15 17.48
N ARG A 104 -5.28 -5.90 18.17
CA ARG A 104 -6.60 -6.40 17.81
C ARG A 104 -7.54 -5.27 17.49
N LEU A 105 -8.21 -5.35 16.35
CA LEU A 105 -9.27 -4.41 16.00
C LEU A 105 -10.44 -4.59 16.98
N ARG A 106 -10.96 -3.50 17.54
CA ARG A 106 -12.14 -3.55 18.42
C ARG A 106 -13.42 -3.97 17.72
N HIS A 107 -13.52 -3.64 16.44
CA HIS A 107 -14.62 -4.06 15.58
C HIS A 107 -14.39 -5.47 15.02
N LYS A 108 -15.49 -6.18 14.81
CA LYS A 108 -15.53 -7.35 13.93
C LYS A 108 -15.69 -6.87 12.49
N VAL A 109 -15.18 -7.65 11.54
CA VAL A 109 -15.39 -7.45 10.10
C VAL A 109 -16.05 -8.71 9.56
N MET A 110 -17.29 -8.62 9.11
CA MET A 110 -18.09 -9.79 8.69
C MET A 110 -18.12 -10.89 9.79
N GLY A 111 -18.16 -10.47 11.06
CA GLY A 111 -18.09 -11.35 12.23
C GLY A 111 -16.69 -11.89 12.61
N ALA A 112 -15.65 -11.67 11.79
CA ALA A 112 -14.28 -12.13 12.07
C ALA A 112 -13.56 -11.23 13.09
N THR A 113 -12.72 -11.83 13.95
CA THR A 113 -11.69 -11.08 14.69
C THR A 113 -10.58 -10.70 13.71
N VAL A 114 -10.12 -9.44 13.76
CA VAL A 114 -8.99 -8.97 12.96
C VAL A 114 -7.82 -8.64 13.89
N ASP A 115 -6.70 -9.30 13.66
CA ASP A 115 -5.43 -9.06 14.34
C ASP A 115 -4.39 -8.52 13.35
N LYS A 116 -3.54 -7.62 13.83
CA LYS A 116 -2.39 -7.04 13.12
C LYS A 116 -1.14 -7.38 13.90
N THR A 117 -0.14 -7.95 13.24
CA THR A 117 1.19 -8.18 13.82
C THR A 117 2.22 -7.41 13.02
N LEU A 118 3.05 -6.64 13.71
CA LEU A 118 4.13 -5.85 13.13
C LEU A 118 5.45 -6.30 13.74
N VAL A 119 6.45 -6.55 12.89
CA VAL A 119 7.78 -6.99 13.29
C VAL A 119 8.83 -6.05 12.72
N LEU A 120 9.75 -5.62 13.58
CA LEU A 120 11.01 -4.98 13.22
C LEU A 120 12.14 -5.94 13.55
N ARG A 121 13.15 -6.00 12.70
CA ARG A 121 14.36 -6.81 12.92
C ARG A 121 15.57 -5.91 13.00
N ASP A 122 16.51 -6.23 13.88
CA ASP A 122 17.72 -5.45 14.08
C ASP A 122 18.51 -5.33 12.77
N GLY A 123 18.83 -4.10 12.36
CA GLY A 123 19.58 -3.80 11.14
C GLY A 123 18.80 -3.96 9.83
N HIS A 124 17.56 -4.46 9.85
CA HIS A 124 16.71 -4.54 8.65
C HIS A 124 16.04 -3.18 8.40
N PRO A 125 16.07 -2.65 7.16
CA PRO A 125 15.36 -1.42 6.81
C PRO A 125 13.88 -1.66 6.43
N PHE A 126 13.23 -2.65 7.06
CA PHE A 126 11.93 -3.16 6.66
C PHE A 126 10.99 -3.36 7.85
N LEU A 127 9.74 -2.89 7.69
CA LEU A 127 8.60 -3.25 8.51
C LEU A 127 7.90 -4.46 7.91
N TYR A 128 7.87 -5.55 8.68
CA TYR A 128 7.20 -6.80 8.31
C TYR A 128 5.79 -6.80 8.91
N GLN A 129 4.75 -6.87 8.10
CA GLN A 129 3.37 -6.88 8.59
C GLN A 129 2.58 -8.12 8.18
N GLU A 130 1.76 -8.62 9.11
CA GLU A 130 0.74 -9.65 8.87
C GLU A 130 -0.60 -9.16 9.39
N HIS A 131 -1.67 -9.39 8.64
CA HIS A 131 -3.02 -9.31 9.16
C HIS A 131 -3.66 -10.69 9.14
N THR A 132 -4.42 -10.99 10.19
CA THR A 132 -5.14 -12.26 10.35
C THR A 132 -6.61 -12.01 10.61
N PHE A 133 -7.47 -12.72 9.89
CA PHE A 133 -8.91 -12.79 10.11
C PHE A 133 -9.23 -14.19 10.67
N THR A 134 -9.87 -14.25 11.85
CA THR A 134 -10.27 -15.52 12.48
C THR A 134 -11.78 -15.58 12.66
N GLY A 135 -12.40 -16.62 12.12
CA GLY A 135 -13.86 -16.83 12.12
C GLY A 135 -14.56 -15.97 11.06
N GLY A 136 -15.76 -15.47 11.41
CA GLY A 136 -16.61 -14.69 10.49
C GLY A 136 -17.33 -15.56 9.45
N SER A 137 -17.94 -14.91 8.47
CA SER A 137 -18.68 -15.58 7.40
C SER A 137 -18.63 -14.81 6.08
N GLY A 138 -18.88 -15.51 4.97
CA GLY A 138 -18.82 -14.92 3.65
C GLY A 138 -17.39 -14.78 3.15
N ALA A 139 -17.09 -13.65 2.52
CA ALA A 139 -15.77 -13.35 1.99
C ALA A 139 -15.41 -11.87 2.15
N ILE A 140 -14.12 -11.58 2.15
CA ILE A 140 -13.58 -10.24 2.37
C ILE A 140 -12.53 -9.88 1.32
N SER A 141 -12.69 -8.72 0.69
CA SER A 141 -11.66 -8.13 -0.15
C SER A 141 -10.75 -7.25 0.68
N VAL A 142 -9.46 -7.23 0.38
CA VAL A 142 -8.48 -6.52 1.21
C VAL A 142 -7.43 -5.83 0.36
N ALA A 143 -6.86 -4.75 0.89
CA ALA A 143 -5.59 -4.21 0.43
C ALA A 143 -4.82 -3.55 1.58
N HIS A 144 -3.51 -3.77 1.64
CA HIS A 144 -2.62 -2.87 2.35
C HIS A 144 -2.47 -1.59 1.55
N HIS A 145 -2.32 -0.43 2.21
CA HIS A 145 -2.37 0.87 1.55
C HIS A 145 -1.22 1.78 1.99
N PRO A 146 0.06 1.36 1.84
CA PRO A 146 1.19 2.26 2.08
C PRO A 146 1.13 3.45 1.13
N MET A 147 1.21 4.64 1.71
CA MET A 147 1.28 5.90 0.98
C MET A 147 2.66 6.50 1.15
N THR A 148 3.19 7.05 0.07
CA THR A 148 4.44 7.80 0.08
C THR A 148 4.26 9.19 -0.52
N GLU A 149 4.97 10.17 0.04
CA GLU A 149 5.06 11.50 -0.52
C GLU A 149 6.02 11.50 -1.72
N MET A 150 5.69 12.28 -2.75
CA MET A 150 6.43 12.41 -4.00
C MET A 150 6.80 13.87 -4.26
N ALA A 151 7.53 14.52 -3.34
CA ALA A 151 7.62 15.99 -3.28
C ALA A 151 8.19 16.62 -4.57
N ALA A 152 9.21 16.01 -5.19
CA ALA A 152 9.74 16.39 -6.50
C ALA A 152 9.46 15.35 -7.60
N GLY A 153 8.52 14.43 -7.34
CA GLY A 153 8.22 13.29 -8.19
C GLY A 153 9.32 12.24 -8.18
N GLY A 154 9.26 11.34 -9.14
CA GLY A 154 10.11 10.16 -9.11
C GLY A 154 9.81 9.17 -10.23
N ARG A 155 10.34 7.97 -10.06
CA ARG A 155 10.08 6.85 -10.97
C ARG A 155 9.71 5.61 -10.19
N LEU A 156 8.86 4.80 -10.80
CA LEU A 156 8.40 3.55 -10.25
C LEU A 156 8.96 2.39 -11.09
N ALA A 157 9.26 1.28 -10.44
CA ALA A 157 9.48 0.00 -11.10
C ALA A 157 8.70 -1.09 -10.36
N PHE A 158 8.41 -2.17 -11.06
CA PHE A 158 7.55 -3.23 -10.56
C PHE A 158 8.12 -4.60 -10.90
N SER A 159 7.77 -5.61 -10.10
CA SER A 159 7.77 -6.99 -10.60
C SER A 159 6.89 -7.08 -11.86
N PRO A 160 7.16 -8.03 -12.78
CA PRO A 160 6.43 -8.16 -14.02
C PRO A 160 4.91 -8.08 -13.83
N LYS A 161 4.26 -7.19 -14.59
CA LYS A 161 2.81 -7.02 -14.60
C LYS A 161 2.24 -7.53 -15.92
N ARG A 162 1.10 -8.22 -15.85
CA ARG A 162 0.38 -8.68 -17.04
C ARG A 162 -0.42 -7.56 -17.69
N LEU A 163 -0.92 -6.64 -16.86
CA LEU A 163 -1.91 -5.67 -17.30
C LEU A 163 -2.05 -4.48 -16.34
N ALA A 164 -2.33 -3.31 -16.88
CA ALA A 164 -2.87 -2.15 -16.18
C ALA A 164 -4.29 -1.82 -16.67
N VAL A 165 -5.21 -1.49 -15.76
CA VAL A 165 -6.61 -1.15 -16.06
C VAL A 165 -7.10 0.01 -15.19
N THR A 166 -7.70 1.03 -15.79
CA THR A 166 -8.47 2.05 -15.05
C THR A 166 -9.93 1.59 -14.90
N PRO A 167 -10.64 2.00 -13.82
CA PRO A 167 -12.05 1.73 -13.66
C PRO A 167 -12.92 2.33 -14.78
N PRO A 168 -14.20 1.92 -14.87
CA PRO A 168 -15.14 2.55 -15.80
C PRO A 168 -15.41 4.03 -15.48
N ASP A 169 -15.43 4.37 -14.19
CA ASP A 169 -15.76 5.71 -13.72
C ASP A 169 -14.49 6.54 -13.51
N VAL A 170 -14.53 7.78 -13.98
CA VAL A 170 -13.48 8.79 -13.76
C VAL A 170 -13.44 9.20 -12.28
N THR A 171 -12.24 9.35 -11.73
CA THR A 171 -11.99 9.75 -10.32
C THR A 171 -12.47 11.17 -9.99
N GLU A 172 -12.10 12.16 -10.82
CA GLU A 172 -12.50 13.57 -10.68
C GLU A 172 -13.07 14.08 -12.03
N PRO A 173 -14.34 13.78 -12.34
CA PRO A 173 -14.96 14.12 -13.62
C PRO A 173 -15.36 15.60 -13.73
N ASP A 174 -15.57 16.29 -12.61
CA ASP A 174 -15.92 17.72 -12.59
C ASP A 174 -14.64 18.57 -12.64
N PRO A 175 -14.38 19.30 -13.75
CA PRO A 175 -13.16 20.10 -13.91
C PRO A 175 -13.07 21.29 -12.94
N LEU A 176 -14.17 21.68 -12.30
CA LEU A 176 -14.17 22.72 -11.26
C LEU A 176 -13.71 22.17 -9.90
N ARG A 177 -13.78 20.85 -9.72
CA ARG A 177 -13.44 20.18 -8.46
C ARG A 177 -12.14 19.41 -8.53
N GLY A 178 -11.77 18.92 -9.71
CA GLY A 178 -10.47 18.32 -9.90
C GLY A 178 -10.06 18.07 -11.34
N ALA A 179 -9.03 17.24 -11.50
CA ALA A 179 -8.47 16.84 -12.77
C ALA A 179 -8.02 15.38 -12.72
N HIS A 180 -8.04 14.72 -13.87
CA HIS A 180 -7.53 13.36 -14.10
C HIS A 180 -6.64 13.38 -15.35
N LEU A 181 -5.71 12.43 -15.46
CA LEU A 181 -4.78 12.32 -16.59
C LEU A 181 -5.10 11.11 -17.47
N LEU A 182 -5.48 9.99 -16.87
CA LEU A 182 -5.65 8.73 -17.58
C LEU A 182 -6.99 8.69 -18.33
N ALA A 183 -7.07 7.88 -19.38
CA ALA A 183 -8.36 7.55 -19.98
C ALA A 183 -9.14 6.57 -19.08
N TYR A 184 -10.48 6.70 -19.08
CA TYR A 184 -11.39 5.84 -18.31
C TYR A 184 -12.56 5.37 -19.19
N PRO A 185 -12.85 4.05 -19.22
CA PRO A 185 -11.93 2.97 -18.90
C PRO A 185 -10.79 2.89 -19.93
N ALA A 186 -9.64 2.39 -19.50
CA ALA A 186 -8.50 2.10 -20.34
C ALA A 186 -7.77 0.84 -19.86
N ARG A 187 -7.07 0.18 -20.80
CA ARG A 187 -6.34 -1.06 -20.57
C ARG A 187 -5.06 -1.05 -21.40
N SER A 188 -3.95 -1.50 -20.82
CA SER A 188 -2.65 -1.68 -21.50
C SER A 188 -1.86 -2.80 -20.85
N ASP A 189 -1.04 -3.52 -21.61
CA ASP A 189 0.03 -4.40 -21.11
C ASP A 189 1.40 -3.70 -21.05
N ASP A 190 1.52 -2.51 -21.64
CA ASP A 190 2.69 -1.63 -21.55
C ASP A 190 2.42 -0.48 -20.57
N LEU A 191 3.13 -0.49 -19.43
CA LEU A 191 3.06 0.54 -18.41
C LEU A 191 3.70 1.87 -18.84
N THR A 192 4.62 1.84 -19.80
CA THR A 192 5.32 3.04 -20.29
C THR A 192 4.51 3.80 -21.35
N SER A 193 3.43 3.20 -21.83
CA SER A 193 2.55 3.72 -22.86
C SER A 193 1.08 3.44 -22.53
N PHE A 194 0.58 4.06 -21.46
CA PHE A 194 -0.81 3.93 -21.02
C PHE A 194 -1.72 5.01 -21.64
N PRO A 195 -2.97 4.68 -22.05
CA PRO A 195 -3.88 5.67 -22.64
C PRO A 195 -4.20 6.87 -21.73
N ALA A 196 -4.07 8.08 -22.27
CA ALA A 196 -4.38 9.33 -21.58
C ALA A 196 -5.73 9.92 -22.04
N ALA A 197 -6.35 10.75 -21.19
CA ALA A 197 -7.67 11.35 -21.44
C ALA A 197 -7.70 12.28 -22.67
N ASP A 198 -6.56 12.84 -23.07
CA ASP A 198 -6.42 13.70 -24.24
C ASP A 198 -6.25 12.92 -25.57
N GLY A 199 -6.34 11.59 -25.52
CA GLY A 199 -6.13 10.69 -26.66
C GLY A 199 -4.66 10.33 -26.90
N GLY A 200 -3.73 10.86 -26.10
CA GLY A 200 -2.32 10.51 -26.13
C GLY A 200 -1.98 9.28 -25.27
N GLN A 201 -0.70 9.18 -24.92
CA GLN A 201 -0.15 8.14 -24.05
C GLN A 201 0.68 8.77 -22.93
N THR A 202 0.71 8.10 -21.78
CA THR A 202 1.53 8.49 -20.63
C THR A 202 2.25 7.29 -20.02
N ASP A 203 3.42 7.55 -19.46
CA ASP A 203 4.23 6.55 -18.77
C ASP A 203 3.82 6.45 -17.30
N LEU A 204 3.20 5.34 -16.88
CA LEU A 204 2.81 5.07 -15.49
C LEU A 204 4.01 4.85 -14.56
N THR A 205 5.20 4.61 -15.13
CA THR A 205 6.45 4.49 -14.36
C THR A 205 7.07 5.85 -14.06
N CYS A 206 6.52 6.94 -14.61
CA CYS A 206 6.98 8.30 -14.38
C CYS A 206 5.99 9.10 -13.53
N TYR A 207 6.38 9.46 -12.31
CA TYR A 207 5.60 10.36 -11.46
C TYR A 207 6.12 11.78 -11.60
N SER A 208 5.32 12.66 -12.20
CA SER A 208 5.68 14.08 -12.41
C SER A 208 5.03 14.97 -11.36
N ALA A 209 5.82 15.64 -10.52
CA ALA A 209 5.32 16.57 -9.50
C ALA A 209 4.56 17.79 -10.07
N VAL A 210 4.70 18.09 -11.37
CA VAL A 210 4.05 19.25 -12.00
C VAL A 210 2.76 18.90 -12.74
N ARG A 211 2.48 17.60 -12.96
CA ARG A 211 1.24 17.17 -13.60
C ARG A 211 0.18 16.96 -12.53
N ARG A 212 -0.72 17.92 -12.36
CA ARG A 212 -1.77 17.83 -11.33
C ARG A 212 -2.93 16.97 -11.79
N HIS A 213 -3.14 15.83 -11.13
CA HIS A 213 -4.21 14.90 -11.45
C HIS A 213 -4.52 13.95 -10.28
N GLU A 214 -5.71 13.38 -10.29
CA GLU A 214 -6.14 12.29 -9.43
C GLU A 214 -6.48 11.09 -10.31
N ASP A 215 -5.81 9.97 -10.12
CA ASP A 215 -6.05 8.79 -10.94
C ASP A 215 -5.97 7.50 -10.14
N PHE A 216 -6.60 6.46 -10.67
CA PHE A 216 -6.59 5.13 -10.08
C PHE A 216 -6.39 4.07 -11.17
N VAL A 217 -5.40 3.20 -10.99
CA VAL A 217 -5.10 2.11 -11.93
C VAL A 217 -4.80 0.82 -11.19
N THR A 218 -5.43 -0.28 -11.61
CA THR A 218 -5.15 -1.64 -11.11
C THR A 218 -4.11 -2.29 -11.99
N LEU A 219 -3.00 -2.75 -11.39
CA LEU A 219 -1.96 -3.55 -12.00
C LEU A 219 -2.13 -5.01 -11.59
N VAL A 220 -2.22 -5.91 -12.58
CA VAL A 220 -2.32 -7.36 -12.35
C VAL A 220 -0.93 -7.98 -12.39
N GLU A 221 -0.56 -8.74 -11.37
CA GLU A 221 0.71 -9.47 -11.36
C GLU A 221 0.79 -10.46 -12.53
N ALA A 222 1.96 -10.53 -13.19
CA ALA A 222 2.26 -11.64 -14.07
C ALA A 222 2.74 -12.85 -13.25
N ASP A 223 2.63 -14.06 -13.81
CA ASP A 223 3.25 -15.23 -13.19
C ASP A 223 4.76 -15.21 -13.45
N HIS A 224 5.53 -15.07 -12.38
CA HIS A 224 6.99 -15.06 -12.42
C HIS A 224 7.61 -15.89 -11.27
N GLY A 225 6.79 -16.66 -10.54
CA GLY A 225 7.22 -17.56 -9.47
C GLY A 225 7.89 -16.92 -8.23
N GLY A 226 7.95 -15.59 -8.16
CA GLY A 226 8.68 -14.85 -7.14
C GLY A 226 7.82 -13.93 -6.29
N MET A 227 8.48 -13.11 -5.49
CA MET A 227 7.86 -12.03 -4.72
C MET A 227 7.40 -10.89 -5.63
N GLY A 228 6.18 -10.39 -5.42
CA GLY A 228 5.70 -9.18 -6.08
C GLY A 228 6.31 -7.96 -5.41
N TRP A 229 6.73 -6.98 -6.20
CA TRP A 229 7.37 -5.77 -5.67
C TRP A 229 6.99 -4.51 -6.44
N THR A 230 6.98 -3.39 -5.71
CA THR A 230 6.95 -2.03 -6.24
C THR A 230 8.12 -1.27 -5.62
N ALA A 231 8.93 -0.63 -6.46
CA ALA A 231 10.03 0.22 -6.07
C ALA A 231 9.76 1.67 -6.51
N VAL A 232 9.83 2.63 -5.59
CA VAL A 232 9.56 4.04 -5.85
C VAL A 232 10.82 4.83 -5.56
N ALA A 233 11.55 5.23 -6.59
CA ALA A 233 12.71 6.11 -6.48
C ALA A 233 12.26 7.57 -6.40
N ARG A 234 12.45 8.17 -5.22
CA ARG A 234 11.93 9.50 -4.88
C ARG A 234 13.03 10.55 -4.98
N LYS A 235 12.80 11.61 -5.76
CA LYS A 235 13.85 12.56 -6.13
C LYS A 235 14.27 13.48 -4.99
N ALA A 236 13.33 14.06 -4.25
CA ALA A 236 13.64 15.02 -3.19
C ALA A 236 14.11 14.33 -1.91
N GLU A 237 13.53 13.17 -1.65
CA GLU A 237 13.74 12.36 -0.46
C GLU A 237 15.02 11.54 -0.56
N ALA A 238 15.56 11.38 -1.77
CA ALA A 238 16.81 10.70 -2.08
C ALA A 238 16.86 9.29 -1.46
N ASP A 239 15.78 8.54 -1.70
CA ASP A 239 15.62 7.15 -1.29
C ASP A 239 14.80 6.36 -2.33
N VAL A 240 14.80 5.03 -2.15
CA VAL A 240 13.90 4.12 -2.84
C VAL A 240 13.01 3.44 -1.81
N VAL A 241 11.70 3.64 -1.93
CA VAL A 241 10.69 2.93 -1.13
C VAL A 241 10.40 1.59 -1.80
N LEU A 242 10.36 0.52 -1.01
CA LEU A 242 10.08 -0.83 -1.46
C LEU A 242 8.81 -1.33 -0.77
N VAL A 243 7.85 -1.80 -1.57
CA VAL A 243 6.61 -2.43 -1.12
C VAL A 243 6.56 -3.83 -1.72
N LEU A 244 6.53 -4.85 -0.86
CA LEU A 244 6.76 -6.24 -1.23
C LEU A 244 5.62 -7.13 -0.72
N LYS A 245 5.20 -8.10 -1.54
CA LYS A 245 4.09 -9.01 -1.24
C LYS A 245 4.29 -10.41 -1.80
N ASN A 246 3.43 -11.33 -1.37
CA ASN A 246 3.23 -12.59 -2.06
C ASN A 246 2.09 -12.44 -3.09
N PRO A 247 2.35 -12.55 -4.41
CA PRO A 247 1.31 -12.44 -5.44
C PRO A 247 0.18 -13.47 -5.31
N ALA A 248 0.44 -14.63 -4.71
CA ALA A 248 -0.60 -15.62 -4.44
C ALA A 248 -1.60 -15.13 -3.37
N GLU A 249 -1.13 -14.35 -2.39
CA GLU A 249 -1.98 -13.75 -1.36
C GLU A 249 -2.67 -12.48 -1.89
N LEU A 250 -1.89 -11.59 -2.50
CA LEU A 250 -2.29 -10.25 -2.96
C LEU A 250 -1.97 -10.08 -4.46
N PRO A 251 -2.84 -10.55 -5.37
CA PRO A 251 -2.52 -10.68 -6.80
C PRO A 251 -2.58 -9.38 -7.63
N VAL A 252 -2.98 -8.26 -7.02
CA VAL A 252 -3.01 -6.96 -7.70
C VAL A 252 -2.26 -5.90 -6.88
N THR A 253 -1.71 -4.91 -7.57
CA THR A 253 -1.25 -3.64 -6.97
C THR A 253 -2.10 -2.55 -7.59
N MET A 254 -2.77 -1.73 -6.79
CA MET A 254 -3.47 -0.55 -7.29
C MET A 254 -2.68 0.70 -6.96
N LEU A 255 -2.60 1.62 -7.92
CA LEU A 255 -1.96 2.91 -7.70
C LEU A 255 -3.04 3.96 -7.48
N TRP A 256 -3.13 4.49 -6.27
CA TRP A 256 -3.90 5.69 -5.97
C TRP A 256 -2.99 6.90 -6.12
N ILE A 257 -3.22 7.68 -7.17
CA ILE A 257 -2.43 8.86 -7.47
C ILE A 257 -3.23 10.07 -7.03
N SER A 258 -2.77 10.74 -5.98
CA SER A 258 -3.34 12.01 -5.52
C SER A 258 -2.30 13.11 -5.68
N ASN A 259 -2.20 13.67 -6.87
CA ASN A 259 -1.15 14.61 -7.26
C ASN A 259 -1.66 16.05 -7.34
N GLY A 260 -2.34 16.51 -6.29
CA GLY A 260 -2.89 17.86 -6.22
C GLY A 260 -3.97 18.15 -7.27
N GLY A 261 -4.54 17.13 -7.88
CA GLY A 261 -5.64 17.26 -8.82
C GLY A 261 -6.97 17.53 -8.14
N ARG A 262 -7.12 17.25 -6.84
CA ARG A 262 -8.36 17.52 -6.09
C ARG A 262 -8.36 18.89 -5.42
N TYR A 263 -9.25 19.79 -5.82
CA TYR A 263 -9.23 21.21 -5.42
C TYR A 263 -10.01 21.55 -4.14
N TYR A 264 -10.78 20.61 -3.61
CA TYR A 264 -11.59 20.80 -2.42
C TYR A 264 -10.97 20.16 -1.17
N ALA A 265 -11.45 20.56 0.01
CA ALA A 265 -10.95 20.07 1.29
C ALA A 265 -11.20 18.56 1.52
N PRO A 266 -10.32 17.87 2.27
CA PRO A 266 -9.08 18.35 2.87
C PRO A 266 -7.89 18.48 1.90
N TRP A 267 -7.96 17.87 0.72
CA TRP A 267 -6.85 17.77 -0.23
C TRP A 267 -6.37 19.13 -0.76
N ASN A 268 -7.30 20.03 -1.12
CA ASN A 268 -7.02 21.44 -1.42
C ASN A 268 -5.82 21.66 -2.37
N GLY A 269 -5.68 20.81 -3.39
CA GLY A 269 -4.64 20.87 -4.40
C GLY A 269 -3.21 20.64 -3.88
N ARG A 270 -3.03 20.03 -2.70
CA ARG A 270 -1.70 19.79 -2.09
C ARG A 270 -0.87 18.80 -2.91
N HIS A 271 0.44 18.87 -2.70
CA HIS A 271 1.45 18.11 -3.43
C HIS A 271 1.28 16.59 -3.31
N GLY A 272 1.98 15.89 -4.20
CA GLY A 272 1.69 14.52 -4.60
C GLY A 272 1.89 13.45 -3.54
N VAL A 273 0.86 12.63 -3.40
CA VAL A 273 0.85 11.37 -2.64
C VAL A 273 0.60 10.24 -3.62
N LEU A 274 1.34 9.15 -3.44
CA LEU A 274 1.13 7.89 -4.14
C LEU A 274 0.77 6.82 -3.12
N GLY A 275 -0.41 6.22 -3.26
CA GLY A 275 -0.77 4.97 -2.59
C GLY A 275 -0.36 3.78 -3.45
N ILE A 276 0.30 2.79 -2.83
CA ILE A 276 0.66 1.51 -3.44
C ILE A 276 -0.17 0.43 -2.75
N GLU A 277 -1.33 0.14 -3.32
CA GLU A 277 -2.33 -0.70 -2.67
C GLU A 277 -2.20 -2.16 -3.11
N ASP A 278 -1.46 -2.97 -2.36
CA ASP A 278 -1.37 -4.39 -2.64
C ASP A 278 -2.59 -5.13 -2.12
N GLY A 279 -3.33 -5.74 -3.03
CA GLY A 279 -4.67 -6.22 -2.73
C GLY A 279 -5.00 -7.58 -3.29
N ARG A 280 -6.03 -8.16 -2.66
CA ARG A 280 -6.89 -9.19 -3.22
C ARG A 280 -8.29 -8.60 -3.31
N SER A 281 -8.54 -7.86 -4.39
CA SER A 281 -9.75 -7.05 -4.51
C SER A 281 -10.04 -6.66 -5.96
N ALA A 282 -11.33 -6.48 -6.25
CA ALA A 282 -11.81 -5.53 -7.25
C ALA A 282 -12.17 -4.20 -6.55
N ILE A 283 -12.60 -3.17 -7.27
CA ILE A 283 -13.01 -1.90 -6.63
C ILE A 283 -14.42 -2.05 -6.05
N GLY A 284 -14.50 -2.15 -4.72
CA GLY A 284 -15.74 -2.29 -3.93
C GLY A 284 -15.96 -3.71 -3.39
N HIS A 285 -16.61 -3.80 -2.23
CA HIS A 285 -16.79 -5.07 -1.51
C HIS A 285 -17.69 -6.05 -2.27
N ALA A 286 -18.92 -5.66 -2.61
CA ALA A 286 -19.86 -6.51 -3.34
C ALA A 286 -19.32 -6.89 -4.73
N ALA A 287 -18.68 -5.95 -5.43
CA ALA A 287 -18.04 -6.20 -6.73
C ALA A 287 -16.89 -7.21 -6.62
N SER A 288 -16.14 -7.18 -5.53
CA SER A 288 -15.08 -8.17 -5.26
C SER A 288 -15.62 -9.56 -4.96
N LEU A 289 -16.81 -9.64 -4.34
CA LEU A 289 -17.46 -10.92 -4.01
C LEU A 289 -18.20 -11.52 -5.20
N GLY A 290 -18.83 -10.69 -6.04
CA GLY A 290 -19.55 -11.09 -7.24
C GLY A 290 -18.65 -11.37 -8.44
N ASP A 291 -19.27 -11.46 -9.62
CA ASP A 291 -18.53 -11.52 -10.89
C ASP A 291 -17.88 -10.17 -11.20
N ASN A 292 -16.66 -10.22 -11.71
CA ASN A 292 -15.92 -9.05 -12.13
C ASN A 292 -14.85 -9.43 -13.17
N TRP A 293 -14.27 -8.43 -13.83
CA TRP A 293 -13.30 -8.64 -14.90
C TRP A 293 -12.03 -9.34 -14.41
N LEU A 294 -11.60 -9.11 -13.16
CA LEU A 294 -10.41 -9.78 -12.59
C LEU A 294 -10.64 -11.28 -12.45
N LYS A 295 -11.81 -11.72 -11.98
CA LYS A 295 -12.16 -13.15 -11.90
C LYS A 295 -12.22 -13.81 -13.27
N GLN A 296 -12.73 -13.10 -14.28
CA GLN A 296 -12.72 -13.57 -15.67
C GLN A 296 -11.29 -13.75 -16.21
N GLU A 297 -10.35 -13.00 -15.66
CA GLU A 297 -8.90 -13.06 -15.92
C GLU A 297 -8.17 -14.07 -15.00
N GLY A 298 -8.91 -14.88 -14.23
CA GLY A 298 -8.38 -15.89 -13.31
C GLY A 298 -7.77 -15.33 -12.02
N ILE A 299 -8.08 -14.08 -11.67
CA ILE A 299 -7.53 -13.39 -10.50
C ILE A 299 -8.51 -13.45 -9.32
N GLU A 300 -8.02 -13.92 -8.18
CA GLU A 300 -8.77 -13.94 -6.93
C GLU A 300 -8.98 -12.53 -6.38
N THR A 301 -10.22 -12.19 -6.01
CA THR A 301 -10.59 -10.84 -5.53
C THR A 301 -11.15 -10.82 -4.11
N ALA A 302 -11.19 -11.97 -3.42
CA ALA A 302 -11.58 -12.01 -2.00
C ALA A 302 -10.98 -13.24 -1.30
N PHE A 303 -10.86 -13.15 0.02
CA PHE A 303 -10.60 -14.29 0.88
C PHE A 303 -11.91 -14.84 1.45
N GLY A 304 -12.08 -16.16 1.46
CA GLY A 304 -13.20 -16.80 2.17
C GLY A 304 -13.00 -16.74 3.69
N LEU A 305 -14.05 -16.39 4.43
CA LEU A 305 -14.06 -16.35 5.90
C LEU A 305 -14.65 -17.62 6.51
N GLY A 306 -14.58 -17.74 7.84
CA GLY A 306 -15.03 -18.91 8.61
C GLY A 306 -13.90 -19.74 9.21
N GLY A 307 -12.70 -19.63 8.65
CA GLY A 307 -11.46 -20.23 9.14
C GLY A 307 -10.47 -19.19 9.65
N ARG A 308 -9.17 -19.39 9.35
CA ARG A 308 -8.10 -18.44 9.68
C ARG A 308 -7.38 -18.05 8.40
N VAL A 309 -7.66 -16.85 7.92
CA VAL A 309 -6.96 -16.25 6.78
C VAL A 309 -5.86 -15.33 7.29
N ALA A 310 -4.67 -15.37 6.69
CA ALA A 310 -3.65 -14.37 6.92
C ALA A 310 -2.87 -14.01 5.66
N PHE A 311 -2.52 -12.74 5.53
CA PHE A 311 -1.76 -12.22 4.40
C PHE A 311 -0.73 -11.19 4.87
N ARG A 312 0.36 -11.08 4.10
CA ARG A 312 1.57 -10.34 4.51
C ARG A 312 2.00 -9.32 3.47
N GLN A 313 2.59 -8.24 3.97
CA GLN A 313 3.31 -7.24 3.17
C GLN A 313 4.57 -6.82 3.92
N ILE A 314 5.57 -6.38 3.19
CA ILE A 314 6.77 -5.74 3.74
C ILE A 314 6.90 -4.37 3.12
N VAL A 315 7.18 -3.36 3.94
CA VAL A 315 7.46 -1.99 3.48
C VAL A 315 8.79 -1.52 4.06
N GLY A 316 9.63 -0.91 3.25
CA GLY A 316 10.92 -0.41 3.68
C GLY A 316 11.48 0.64 2.74
N ALA A 317 12.67 1.15 3.05
CA ALA A 317 13.37 2.06 2.15
C ALA A 317 14.87 2.01 2.34
N MET A 318 15.59 2.36 1.28
CA MET A 318 17.05 2.45 1.27
C MET A 318 17.47 3.78 0.67
N PRO A 319 18.61 4.37 1.08
CA PRO A 319 19.12 5.58 0.45
C PRO A 319 19.32 5.37 -1.05
N LEU A 320 19.01 6.38 -1.87
CA LEU A 320 19.21 6.41 -3.31
C LEU A 320 19.37 7.87 -3.76
N ASP A 321 20.61 8.30 -3.99
CA ASP A 321 20.91 9.68 -4.35
C ASP A 321 20.78 9.89 -5.87
N GLY A 322 19.61 10.32 -6.31
CA GLY A 322 19.30 10.44 -7.73
C GLY A 322 19.31 9.10 -8.46
N GLY A 323 18.72 9.07 -9.65
CA GLY A 323 18.69 7.88 -10.49
C GLY A 323 17.35 7.17 -10.53
N ASP A 324 17.36 6.09 -11.30
CA ASP A 324 16.19 5.27 -11.59
C ASP A 324 16.00 4.18 -10.51
N PRO A 325 14.76 3.69 -10.32
CA PRO A 325 14.51 2.56 -9.44
C PRO A 325 15.26 1.30 -9.92
N PRO A 326 15.44 0.28 -9.06
CA PRO A 326 16.07 -0.96 -9.47
C PRO A 326 15.27 -1.62 -10.60
N SER A 327 15.99 -2.23 -11.55
CA SER A 327 15.41 -3.05 -12.61
C SER A 327 15.04 -4.45 -12.12
N GLN A 328 15.64 -4.89 -11.01
CA GLN A 328 15.34 -6.18 -10.39
C GLN A 328 15.47 -6.10 -8.87
N VAL A 329 14.56 -6.78 -8.18
CA VAL A 329 14.57 -6.99 -6.73
C VAL A 329 14.48 -8.49 -6.46
N GLU A 330 15.47 -9.03 -5.76
CA GLU A 330 15.58 -10.47 -5.50
C GLU A 330 15.77 -10.74 -4.00
N ALA A 331 14.98 -11.68 -3.46
CA ALA A 331 15.15 -12.19 -2.11
C ALA A 331 16.15 -13.36 -2.16
N LEU A 332 17.29 -13.18 -1.49
CA LEU A 332 18.33 -14.19 -1.29
C LEU A 332 18.35 -14.59 0.19
N PRO A 333 18.99 -15.71 0.58
CA PRO A 333 19.10 -16.09 1.97
C PRO A 333 19.68 -14.97 2.85
N GLY A 334 18.87 -14.46 3.78
CA GLY A 334 19.20 -13.39 4.73
C GLY A 334 19.33 -11.97 4.16
N ARG A 335 19.06 -11.75 2.87
CA ARG A 335 19.26 -10.42 2.25
C ARG A 335 18.35 -10.16 1.03
N LEU A 336 18.01 -8.89 0.84
CA LEU A 336 17.36 -8.40 -0.36
C LEU A 336 18.42 -7.75 -1.25
N GLN A 337 18.50 -8.15 -2.52
CA GLN A 337 19.39 -7.55 -3.51
C GLN A 337 18.59 -6.70 -4.51
N LEU A 338 19.03 -5.47 -4.70
CA LEU A 338 18.55 -4.54 -5.72
C LEU A 338 19.60 -4.47 -6.83
N THR A 339 19.20 -4.75 -8.07
CA THR A 339 20.05 -4.54 -9.26
C THR A 339 19.50 -3.38 -10.08
N PHE A 340 20.39 -2.46 -10.46
CA PHE A 340 20.08 -1.27 -11.25
C PHE A 340 20.47 -1.47 -12.72
N ALA A 341 19.91 -0.63 -13.61
CA ALA A 341 20.12 -0.75 -15.05
C ALA A 341 21.59 -0.59 -15.49
N ASP A 342 22.41 0.12 -14.71
CA ASP A 342 23.84 0.27 -14.92
C ASP A 342 24.67 -0.93 -14.42
N GLY A 343 24.01 -1.97 -13.89
CA GLY A 343 24.65 -3.14 -13.27
C GLY A 343 25.04 -2.93 -11.81
N GLY A 344 24.82 -1.73 -11.25
CA GLY A 344 25.01 -1.44 -9.84
C GLY A 344 24.15 -2.34 -8.96
N ARG A 345 24.67 -2.71 -7.79
CA ARG A 345 23.96 -3.55 -6.82
C ARG A 345 23.94 -2.90 -5.45
N ARG A 346 22.81 -3.02 -4.75
CA ARG A 346 22.66 -2.65 -3.34
C ARG A 346 22.02 -3.83 -2.60
N GLU A 347 22.42 -4.04 -1.36
CA GLU A 347 21.89 -5.12 -0.54
C GLU A 347 21.46 -4.59 0.83
N ALA A 348 20.46 -5.25 1.42
CA ALA A 348 20.04 -5.00 2.79
C ALA A 348 19.69 -6.33 3.49
N PRO A 349 19.92 -6.45 4.81
CA PRO A 349 19.40 -7.56 5.59
C PRO A 349 17.89 -7.74 5.39
N PHE A 350 17.46 -8.99 5.19
CA PHE A 350 16.08 -9.31 4.85
C PHE A 350 15.69 -10.72 5.30
N ASP A 351 14.47 -10.89 5.76
CA ASP A 351 13.87 -12.21 6.02
C ASP A 351 13.13 -12.69 4.77
N GLU A 352 13.80 -13.51 3.97
CA GLU A 352 13.27 -14.05 2.72
C GLU A 352 12.10 -15.03 2.91
N THR A 353 11.93 -15.54 4.13
CA THR A 353 10.89 -16.51 4.45
C THR A 353 9.56 -15.84 4.83
N PHE A 354 9.59 -14.56 5.21
CA PHE A 354 8.43 -13.88 5.76
C PHE A 354 7.22 -13.89 4.81
N LEU A 355 7.41 -13.67 3.52
CA LEU A 355 6.29 -13.62 2.56
C LEU A 355 5.76 -14.99 2.13
N ARG A 356 6.36 -16.11 2.60
CA ARG A 356 5.89 -17.47 2.31
C ARG A 356 5.79 -17.76 0.81
N ILE A 357 6.70 -17.23 0.00
CA ILE A 357 6.72 -17.45 -1.45
C ILE A 357 6.79 -18.96 -1.73
N GLY A 358 5.94 -19.43 -2.64
CA GLY A 358 5.84 -20.86 -3.00
C GLY A 358 5.17 -21.76 -1.95
N GLN A 359 4.73 -21.22 -0.81
CA GLN A 359 3.98 -21.99 0.18
C GLN A 359 2.46 -21.87 -0.04
N PRO A 360 1.66 -22.87 0.36
CA PRO A 360 0.20 -22.76 0.34
C PRO A 360 -0.30 -21.59 1.20
N ILE A 361 -1.33 -20.90 0.71
CA ILE A 361 -2.01 -19.86 1.48
C ILE A 361 -2.68 -20.49 2.70
N LEU A 362 -2.43 -19.95 3.88
CA LEU A 362 -3.11 -20.38 5.11
C LEU A 362 -4.60 -20.05 5.01
N LYS A 363 -5.45 -21.09 5.09
CA LYS A 363 -6.92 -21.01 5.10
C LYS A 363 -7.48 -21.33 6.49
#